data_AF-A0A077W9I7-F1
#
_entry.id   AF-A0A077W9I7-F1
#
_cell.length_a   1.000
_cell.length_b   1.000
_cell.length_c   1.000
_cell.angle_alpha   90.00
_cell.angle_beta   90.00
_cell.angle_gamma   90.00
#
_symmetry.space_group_name_H-M   'P 1'
#
loop_
_entity.id
_entity.type
_entity.pdbx_description
1 polymer ?
#
loop_
_entity_poly.entity_id
_entity_poly.type
_entity_poly.pdbx_seq_one_letter_code
_entity_poly.pdbx_strand_id
1 'polypeptide(L)'
;MLRRFGFSRATSLEAILAKPNPRLEELFDNEDLLQEVHLQNTKLITFLRQPTILSQLVNYIVSEPITPPPPSSSSSPGQQQQQQAPSSVQKKLNVNGDVSSTYMALSCEILGAGVPALMDGLVYAHPELLTVLWALLDQQHQLAPRQLAGFCKVNAILLQRRTGDLVHFIQTHNDIVAKWLHHIFIHGGGGMPYLSDLLAALVQCEGSPEGAGIAQWLADHGLLTLLVDRLQPQLDPVNHEIAQQLLCDIIYLSPSSQTSNPLIEELTSSVTMKRMANYMLDTSADHASSSLQCCTTIIRGLRQYSERVLPDLLQKPEKLLSHSSMFHPMLDTFTNHMGDLMLVLKIEPKEPMVFGLKRLAVCELLVELLYFISIVHGDKGLELLQRFGDAMIEQHAIPKCLDLFFAFSYNNVLHNSVYGMLREILTCESRVPRDGQGPNLVKEVLETGRLMERILKAQEKNSENIKEKRGRLGYMGHLALMSNDIQYVLQERDPKLPEQLFVDTPDLVNRWSQHMEQLHEKSINQMTYQGETVFWSGRYQFTTTLDDTTTTKIYDTSEDT
;
A
#
# COMPACT_ATOMS: atom_id res chain seq x y z
N MET A 1 -11.73 -43.54 -56.07
CA MET A 1 -12.00 -42.11 -56.35
C MET A 1 -13.14 -41.71 -55.41
N LEU A 2 -13.11 -40.66 -54.60
CA LEU A 2 -12.55 -39.33 -54.78
C LEU A 2 -11.95 -38.80 -53.46
N ARG A 3 -10.73 -38.26 -53.53
CA ARG A 3 -10.20 -37.29 -52.57
C ARG A 3 -11.00 -35.99 -52.75
N ARG A 4 -11.66 -35.51 -51.70
CA ARG A 4 -12.19 -34.15 -51.64
C ARG A 4 -11.11 -33.26 -51.03
N PHE A 5 -10.33 -32.64 -51.91
CA PHE A 5 -9.31 -31.66 -51.57
C PHE A 5 -9.95 -30.49 -50.80
N GLY A 6 -9.41 -30.20 -49.62
CA GLY A 6 -9.61 -28.92 -48.96
C GLY A 6 -8.88 -27.85 -49.76
N PHE A 7 -9.63 -26.97 -50.42
CA PHE A 7 -9.08 -25.73 -50.94
C PHE A 7 -9.09 -24.72 -49.79
N SER A 8 -7.96 -24.60 -49.10
CA SER A 8 -7.62 -23.38 -48.37
C SER A 8 -7.51 -22.26 -49.41
N ARG A 9 -8.45 -21.32 -49.40
CA ARG A 9 -8.32 -20.08 -50.15
C ARG A 9 -7.07 -19.39 -49.59
N ALA A 10 -6.02 -19.23 -50.39
CA ALA A 10 -4.80 -18.53 -49.96
C ALA A 10 -5.23 -17.20 -49.34
N THR A 11 -4.91 -16.99 -48.06
CA THR A 11 -5.20 -15.71 -47.40
C THR A 11 -4.49 -14.62 -48.20
N SER A 12 -5.07 -13.42 -48.28
CA SER A 12 -4.43 -12.26 -48.93
C SER A 12 -2.99 -12.05 -48.40
N LEU A 13 -2.74 -12.50 -47.18
CA LEU A 13 -1.45 -12.53 -46.50
C LEU A 13 -0.42 -13.46 -47.18
N GLU A 14 -0.81 -14.67 -47.60
CA GLU A 14 0.10 -15.57 -48.34
C GLU A 14 0.52 -14.99 -49.69
N ALA A 15 -0.37 -14.25 -50.36
CA ALA A 15 -0.08 -13.58 -51.62
C ALA A 15 0.92 -12.42 -51.44
N ILE A 16 0.84 -11.70 -50.32
CA ILE A 16 1.80 -10.64 -49.97
C ILE A 16 3.18 -11.24 -49.67
N LEU A 17 3.23 -12.30 -48.85
CA LEU A 17 4.48 -12.97 -48.49
C LEU A 17 5.16 -13.69 -49.67
N ALA A 18 4.41 -14.02 -50.72
CA ALA A 18 4.97 -14.61 -51.94
C ALA A 18 5.66 -13.58 -52.87
N LYS A 19 5.53 -12.27 -52.60
CA LYS A 19 6.23 -11.23 -53.37
C LYS A 19 7.74 -11.30 -53.12
N PRO A 20 8.59 -10.90 -54.09
CA PRO A 20 10.04 -10.96 -53.95
C PRO A 20 10.59 -10.04 -52.85
N ASN A 21 9.91 -8.93 -52.55
CA ASN A 21 10.24 -8.00 -51.46
C ASN A 21 8.95 -7.56 -50.75
N PRO A 22 8.38 -8.38 -49.84
CA PRO A 22 7.21 -7.98 -49.08
C PRO A 22 7.56 -6.81 -48.15
N ARG A 23 6.69 -5.82 -48.04
CA ARG A 23 6.82 -4.71 -47.08
C ARG A 23 5.98 -5.01 -45.84
N LEU A 24 6.48 -4.60 -44.67
CA LEU A 24 5.77 -4.79 -43.41
C LEU A 24 4.43 -4.03 -43.41
N GLU A 25 4.40 -2.85 -44.01
CA GLU A 25 3.20 -2.00 -44.09
C GLU A 25 2.08 -2.67 -44.91
N GLU A 26 2.42 -3.46 -45.93
CA GLU A 26 1.43 -4.21 -46.70
C GLU A 26 0.77 -5.32 -45.87
N LEU A 27 1.47 -5.83 -44.84
CA LEU A 27 0.92 -6.80 -43.91
C LEU A 27 0.00 -6.13 -42.88
N PHE A 28 0.30 -4.90 -42.45
CA PHE A 28 -0.52 -4.17 -41.49
C PHE A 28 -1.94 -3.85 -41.99
N ASP A 29 -2.12 -3.75 -43.31
CA ASP A 29 -3.45 -3.56 -43.92
C ASP A 29 -4.29 -4.86 -43.95
N ASN A 30 -3.75 -5.98 -43.45
CA ASN A 30 -4.41 -7.28 -43.46
C ASN A 30 -5.16 -7.56 -42.15
N GLU A 31 -6.49 -7.78 -42.23
CA GLU A 31 -7.34 -8.06 -41.06
C GLU A 31 -6.97 -9.38 -40.35
N ASP A 32 -6.44 -10.37 -41.08
CA ASP A 32 -6.08 -11.68 -40.53
C ASP A 32 -4.67 -11.69 -39.90
N LEU A 33 -3.92 -10.58 -39.96
CA LEU A 33 -2.50 -10.53 -39.54
C LEU A 33 -2.28 -11.05 -38.12
N LEU A 34 -2.98 -10.49 -37.14
CA LEU A 34 -2.79 -10.85 -35.74
C LEU A 34 -3.23 -12.30 -35.48
N GLN A 35 -4.31 -12.74 -36.11
CA GLN A 35 -4.77 -14.11 -36.02
C GLN A 35 -3.69 -15.08 -36.55
N GLU A 36 -3.10 -14.80 -37.71
CA GLU A 36 -2.04 -15.62 -38.31
C GLU A 36 -0.74 -15.60 -37.48
N VAL A 37 -0.43 -14.48 -36.80
CA VAL A 37 0.67 -14.41 -35.81
C VAL A 37 0.39 -15.33 -34.62
N HIS A 38 -0.82 -15.31 -34.07
CA HIS A 38 -1.21 -16.21 -32.97
C HIS A 38 -1.25 -17.67 -33.38
N LEU A 39 -1.63 -17.96 -34.64
CA LEU A 39 -1.55 -19.29 -35.25
C LEU A 39 -0.11 -19.69 -35.62
N GLN A 40 0.86 -18.80 -35.43
CA GLN A 40 2.29 -19.02 -35.71
C GLN A 40 2.54 -19.49 -37.15
N ASN A 41 1.90 -18.85 -38.12
CA ASN A 41 2.09 -19.16 -39.53
C ASN A 41 3.57 -19.10 -39.90
N THR A 42 4.13 -20.24 -40.33
CA THR A 42 5.58 -20.40 -40.49
C THR A 42 6.20 -19.40 -41.47
N LYS A 43 5.50 -19.08 -42.58
CA LYS A 43 6.00 -18.10 -43.56
C LYS A 43 6.00 -16.69 -42.97
N LEU A 44 4.92 -16.33 -42.28
CA LEU A 44 4.78 -15.03 -41.63
C LEU A 44 5.82 -14.83 -40.52
N ILE A 45 5.97 -15.80 -39.62
CA ILE A 45 6.95 -15.72 -38.54
C ILE A 45 8.38 -15.69 -39.08
N THR A 46 8.67 -16.44 -40.14
CA THR A 46 10.00 -16.39 -40.80
C THR A 46 10.27 -15.00 -41.38
N PHE A 47 9.27 -14.33 -41.95
CA PHE A 47 9.37 -12.97 -42.43
C PHE A 47 9.55 -11.96 -41.29
N LEU A 48 8.70 -12.01 -40.25
CA LEU A 48 8.74 -11.08 -39.11
C LEU A 48 10.05 -11.19 -38.29
N ARG A 49 10.67 -12.37 -38.26
CA ARG A 49 11.96 -12.59 -37.57
C ARG A 49 13.17 -12.06 -38.35
N GLN A 50 13.00 -11.61 -39.60
CA GLN A 50 14.13 -11.04 -40.35
C GLN A 50 14.66 -9.80 -39.61
N PRO A 51 15.99 -9.59 -39.54
CA PRO A 51 16.59 -8.51 -38.74
C PRO A 51 16.02 -7.13 -39.07
N THR A 52 15.83 -6.85 -40.36
CA THR A 52 15.29 -5.58 -40.85
C THR A 52 13.83 -5.37 -40.45
N ILE A 53 13.02 -6.42 -40.51
CA ILE A 53 11.59 -6.37 -40.18
C ILE A 53 11.39 -6.27 -38.66
N LEU A 54 12.15 -7.05 -37.90
CA LEU A 54 12.13 -7.00 -36.44
C LEU A 54 12.58 -5.63 -35.92
N SER A 55 13.62 -5.05 -36.54
CA SER A 55 14.05 -3.68 -36.25
C SER A 55 12.96 -2.65 -36.59
N GLN A 56 12.27 -2.80 -37.73
CA GLN A 56 11.14 -1.92 -38.07
C GLN A 56 10.01 -1.99 -37.04
N LEU A 57 9.63 -3.19 -36.57
CA LEU A 57 8.62 -3.36 -35.52
C LEU A 57 9.00 -2.61 -34.24
N VAL A 58 10.24 -2.75 -33.77
CA VAL A 58 10.73 -2.03 -32.59
C VAL A 58 10.76 -0.52 -32.84
N ASN A 59 11.23 -0.10 -34.02
CA ASN A 59 11.27 1.31 -34.40
C ASN A 59 9.88 1.96 -34.41
N TYR A 60 8.84 1.22 -34.83
CA TYR A 60 7.46 1.71 -34.76
C TYR A 60 6.97 1.94 -33.33
N ILE A 61 7.45 1.17 -32.35
CA ILE A 61 7.12 1.37 -30.93
C ILE A 61 7.84 2.60 -30.36
N VAL A 62 9.11 2.79 -30.70
CA VAL A 62 9.93 3.86 -30.10
C VAL A 62 9.75 5.22 -30.78
N SER A 63 9.28 5.27 -32.03
CA SER A 63 9.13 6.51 -32.78
C SER A 63 7.95 7.34 -32.28
N GLU A 64 8.16 8.65 -32.10
CA GLU A 64 7.08 9.59 -31.76
C GLU A 64 6.22 9.91 -32.99
N PRO A 65 4.88 9.88 -32.89
CA PRO A 65 4.03 10.44 -33.95
C PRO A 65 4.20 11.97 -33.94
N ILE A 66 4.80 12.51 -35.00
CA ILE A 66 5.03 13.96 -35.18
C ILE A 66 3.73 14.72 -34.90
N THR A 67 3.65 15.39 -33.75
CA THR A 67 2.62 16.40 -33.47
C THR A 67 3.31 17.76 -33.41
N PRO A 68 2.89 18.76 -34.21
CA PRO A 68 3.48 20.08 -34.13
C PRO A 68 3.17 20.69 -32.74
N PRO A 69 4.09 21.47 -32.16
CA PRO A 69 3.93 22.03 -30.83
C PRO A 69 2.69 22.96 -30.79
N PRO A 70 1.98 23.04 -29.64
CA PRO A 70 0.86 23.95 -29.49
C PRO A 70 1.35 25.40 -29.70
N PRO A 71 0.55 26.27 -30.35
CA PRO A 71 0.96 27.65 -30.55
C PRO A 71 1.18 28.30 -29.19
N SER A 72 2.42 28.75 -28.96
CA SER A 72 2.80 29.51 -27.78
C SER A 72 1.85 30.68 -27.58
N SER A 73 1.08 30.65 -26.51
CA SER A 73 0.27 31.76 -26.04
C SER A 73 1.19 32.89 -25.58
N SER A 74 1.55 33.78 -26.51
CA SER A 74 2.02 35.12 -26.18
C SER A 74 0.90 36.10 -26.56
N SER A 75 0.03 36.37 -25.60
CA SER A 75 -0.91 37.48 -25.68
C SER A 75 -0.35 38.66 -24.91
N SER A 76 0.08 39.69 -25.64
CA SER A 76 -0.01 41.08 -25.21
C SER A 76 -0.92 41.83 -26.20
N PRO A 77 -1.74 42.78 -25.73
CA PRO A 77 -2.90 43.26 -26.46
C PRO A 77 -2.53 44.42 -27.41
N GLY A 78 -3.03 44.39 -28.65
CA GLY A 78 -2.81 45.48 -29.58
C GLY A 78 -3.49 45.33 -30.94
N GLN A 79 -4.73 45.83 -31.01
CA GLN A 79 -5.39 46.45 -32.17
C GLN A 79 -5.94 45.60 -33.32
N GLN A 80 -7.21 45.88 -33.56
CA GLN A 80 -8.14 45.43 -34.60
C GLN A 80 -7.65 45.68 -36.02
N GLN A 81 -7.97 44.77 -36.94
CA GLN A 81 -8.67 45.13 -38.17
C GLN A 81 -9.49 43.95 -38.70
N GLN A 82 -10.78 44.22 -38.90
CA GLN A 82 -11.78 43.34 -39.52
C GLN A 82 -11.55 43.24 -41.02
N GLN A 83 -11.63 42.02 -41.57
CA GLN A 83 -12.23 41.78 -42.88
C GLN A 83 -12.83 40.37 -42.92
N GLN A 84 -14.12 40.30 -43.23
CA GLN A 84 -14.94 39.09 -43.29
C GLN A 84 -14.97 38.49 -44.70
N ALA A 85 -15.12 37.15 -44.70
CA ALA A 85 -15.72 36.23 -45.69
C ALA A 85 -14.79 35.54 -46.72
N PRO A 86 -15.14 34.33 -47.24
CA PRO A 86 -16.17 33.37 -46.83
C PRO A 86 -15.65 31.95 -46.52
N SER A 87 -16.50 31.22 -45.81
CA SER A 87 -16.44 29.81 -45.44
C SER A 87 -16.35 28.86 -46.64
N SER A 88 -15.19 28.24 -46.83
CA SER A 88 -15.00 26.89 -47.39
C SER A 88 -13.53 26.51 -47.25
N VAL A 89 -13.22 25.22 -47.11
CA VAL A 89 -11.88 24.64 -46.87
C VAL A 89 -11.52 24.44 -45.38
N GLN A 90 -12.30 23.62 -44.67
CA GLN A 90 -11.82 22.85 -43.51
C GLN A 90 -12.11 21.36 -43.76
N LYS A 91 -11.27 20.71 -44.58
CA LYS A 91 -11.17 19.25 -44.63
C LYS A 91 -9.81 18.81 -45.19
N LYS A 92 -8.75 19.15 -44.47
CA LYS A 92 -7.46 18.44 -44.52
C LYS A 92 -7.03 18.17 -43.08
N LEU A 93 -7.78 17.29 -42.40
CA LEU A 93 -7.36 16.69 -41.14
C LEU A 93 -6.39 15.54 -41.44
N ASN A 94 -5.16 15.65 -40.94
CA ASN A 94 -4.48 14.64 -40.12
C ASN A 94 -4.37 13.16 -40.56
N VAL A 95 -4.24 12.86 -41.86
CA VAL A 95 -4.15 11.46 -42.35
C VAL A 95 -2.85 10.73 -41.91
N ASN A 96 -1.72 11.44 -41.80
CA ASN A 96 -0.42 10.78 -41.54
C ASN A 96 -0.17 10.40 -40.07
N GLY A 97 -0.78 11.12 -39.13
CA GLY A 97 -0.66 10.81 -37.70
C GLY A 97 -1.43 9.54 -37.30
N ASP A 98 -2.53 9.25 -37.99
CA ASP A 98 -3.39 8.10 -37.70
C ASP A 98 -2.71 6.78 -38.11
N VAL A 99 -2.12 6.73 -39.31
CA VAL A 99 -1.44 5.54 -39.87
C VAL A 99 -0.22 5.13 -39.04
N SER A 100 0.64 6.10 -38.67
CA SER A 100 1.79 5.82 -37.80
C SER A 100 1.36 5.25 -36.44
N SER A 101 0.20 5.69 -35.95
CA SER A 101 -0.32 5.24 -34.66
C SER A 101 -0.91 3.82 -34.73
N THR A 102 -1.52 3.46 -35.86
CA THR A 102 -1.98 2.10 -36.14
C THR A 102 -0.80 1.13 -36.26
N TYR A 103 0.29 1.54 -36.94
CA TYR A 103 1.48 0.71 -37.10
C TYR A 103 2.20 0.44 -35.78
N MET A 104 2.28 1.45 -34.91
CA MET A 104 2.79 1.27 -33.55
C MET A 104 1.91 0.29 -32.77
N ALA A 105 0.58 0.43 -32.81
CA ALA A 105 -0.33 -0.48 -32.11
C ALA A 105 -0.18 -1.94 -32.59
N LEU A 106 -0.16 -2.17 -33.90
CA LEU A 106 0.04 -3.51 -34.47
C LEU A 106 1.43 -4.08 -34.13
N SER A 107 2.47 -3.25 -34.11
CA SER A 107 3.81 -3.68 -33.70
C SER A 107 3.85 -4.14 -32.24
N CYS A 108 3.17 -3.43 -31.35
CA CYS A 108 2.99 -3.83 -29.95
C CYS A 108 2.19 -5.14 -29.81
N GLU A 109 1.15 -5.34 -30.62
CA GLU A 109 0.37 -6.59 -30.63
C GLU A 109 1.21 -7.78 -31.11
N ILE A 110 1.99 -7.61 -32.18
CA ILE A 110 2.84 -8.67 -32.75
C ILE A 110 3.95 -9.07 -31.78
N LEU A 111 4.70 -8.10 -31.26
CA LEU A 111 5.79 -8.38 -30.31
C LEU A 111 5.26 -8.84 -28.95
N GLY A 112 4.07 -8.35 -28.56
CA GLY A 112 3.34 -8.76 -27.36
C GLY A 112 2.63 -10.11 -27.46
N ALA A 113 2.56 -10.73 -28.65
CA ALA A 113 1.84 -11.99 -28.85
C ALA A 113 2.51 -13.21 -28.20
N GLY A 114 3.75 -13.08 -27.70
CA GLY A 114 4.46 -14.14 -27.01
C GLY A 114 4.87 -15.31 -27.91
N VAL A 115 5.09 -15.04 -29.20
CA VAL A 115 5.57 -16.02 -30.18
C VAL A 115 7.06 -16.34 -29.90
N PRO A 116 7.43 -17.61 -29.59
CA PRO A 116 8.79 -17.97 -29.21
C PRO A 116 9.87 -17.50 -30.20
N ALA A 117 9.64 -17.70 -31.50
CA ALA A 117 10.60 -17.33 -32.53
C ALA A 117 10.86 -15.81 -32.62
N LEU A 118 9.89 -14.96 -32.26
CA LEU A 118 10.08 -13.51 -32.23
C LEU A 118 10.79 -13.08 -30.95
N MET A 119 10.44 -13.69 -29.81
CA MET A 119 11.15 -13.47 -28.54
C MET A 119 12.63 -13.87 -28.64
N ASP A 120 12.93 -15.04 -29.22
CA ASP A 120 14.31 -15.49 -29.45
C ASP A 120 15.04 -14.56 -30.42
N GLY A 121 14.31 -13.96 -31.37
CA GLY A 121 14.81 -12.91 -32.24
C GLY A 121 15.27 -11.67 -31.46
N LEU A 122 14.46 -11.19 -30.53
CA LEU A 122 14.77 -10.00 -29.71
C LEU A 122 15.85 -10.27 -28.65
N VAL A 123 15.84 -11.45 -28.04
CA VAL A 123 16.67 -11.76 -26.87
C VAL A 123 18.05 -12.31 -27.28
N TYR A 124 18.10 -13.21 -28.27
CA TYR A 124 19.34 -13.91 -28.63
C TYR A 124 19.93 -13.48 -29.98
N ALA A 125 19.08 -13.34 -31.01
CA ALA A 125 19.58 -13.03 -32.35
C ALA A 125 19.96 -11.55 -32.51
N HIS A 126 19.17 -10.66 -31.89
CA HIS A 126 19.27 -9.21 -32.03
C HIS A 126 19.10 -8.47 -30.68
N PRO A 127 19.93 -8.76 -29.66
CA PRO A 127 19.82 -8.12 -28.34
C PRO A 127 19.94 -6.59 -28.37
N GLU A 128 20.58 -6.02 -29.41
CA GLU A 128 20.63 -4.58 -29.65
C GLU A 128 19.25 -3.93 -29.77
N LEU A 129 18.23 -4.69 -30.24
CA LEU A 129 16.86 -4.19 -30.35
C LEU A 129 16.20 -4.02 -28.98
N LEU A 130 16.57 -4.84 -28.00
CA LEU A 130 16.12 -4.68 -26.63
C LEU A 130 16.74 -3.41 -26.03
N THR A 131 18.02 -3.12 -26.31
CA THR A 131 18.64 -1.84 -25.96
C THR A 131 17.91 -0.66 -26.59
N VAL A 132 17.53 -0.72 -27.87
CA VAL A 132 16.74 0.34 -28.53
C VAL A 132 15.38 0.53 -27.86
N LEU A 133 14.68 -0.55 -27.51
CA LEU A 133 13.39 -0.48 -26.81
C LEU A 133 13.53 0.18 -25.43
N TRP A 134 14.56 -0.19 -24.67
CA TRP A 134 14.81 0.36 -23.33
C TRP A 134 15.39 1.78 -23.35
N ALA A 135 16.00 2.21 -24.46
CA ALA A 135 16.42 3.59 -24.67
C ALA A 135 15.24 4.58 -24.70
N LEU A 136 13.99 4.10 -24.77
CA LEU A 136 12.81 4.94 -24.49
C LEU A 136 12.91 5.64 -23.12
N LEU A 137 13.43 4.95 -22.11
CA LEU A 137 13.55 5.51 -20.76
C LEU A 137 14.68 6.54 -20.66
N ASP A 138 15.55 6.67 -21.66
CA ASP A 138 16.58 7.72 -21.71
C ASP A 138 16.00 9.09 -22.09
N GLN A 139 14.79 9.11 -22.65
CA GLN A 139 14.11 10.35 -23.03
C GLN A 139 13.79 11.17 -21.78
N GLN A 140 14.10 12.47 -21.82
CA GLN A 140 13.90 13.39 -20.70
C GLN A 140 12.48 13.97 -20.63
N HIS A 141 11.70 13.82 -21.71
CA HIS A 141 10.32 14.26 -21.77
C HIS A 141 9.38 13.11 -21.44
N GLN A 142 8.12 13.45 -21.15
CA GLN A 142 7.09 12.46 -20.95
C GLN A 142 6.88 11.63 -22.22
N LEU A 143 6.92 10.30 -22.06
CA LEU A 143 6.59 9.37 -23.13
C LEU A 143 5.09 9.40 -23.40
N ALA A 144 4.70 9.26 -24.67
CA ALA A 144 3.29 9.17 -25.00
C ALA A 144 2.67 7.93 -24.33
N PRO A 145 1.44 8.01 -23.80
CA PRO A 145 0.79 6.88 -23.12
C PRO A 145 0.80 5.57 -23.93
N ARG A 146 0.74 5.67 -25.26
CA ARG A 146 0.78 4.50 -26.14
C ARG A 146 2.18 3.89 -26.31
N GLN A 147 3.24 4.71 -26.26
CA GLN A 147 4.63 4.21 -26.24
C GLN A 147 4.87 3.45 -24.93
N LEU A 148 4.42 4.00 -23.80
CA LEU A 148 4.47 3.33 -22.49
C LEU A 148 3.69 2.01 -22.50
N ALA A 149 2.46 2.01 -23.02
CA ALA A 149 1.65 0.79 -23.13
C ALA A 149 2.34 -0.27 -24.00
N GLY A 150 2.95 0.12 -25.13
CA GLY A 150 3.73 -0.76 -25.99
C GLY A 150 4.96 -1.34 -25.31
N PHE A 151 5.75 -0.47 -24.69
CA PHE A 151 6.93 -0.83 -23.90
C PHE A 151 6.56 -1.83 -22.79
N CYS A 152 5.52 -1.56 -22.01
CA CYS A 152 5.08 -2.44 -20.93
C CYS A 152 4.56 -3.78 -21.46
N LYS A 153 3.79 -3.78 -22.56
CA LYS A 153 3.25 -5.01 -23.14
C LYS A 153 4.34 -5.97 -23.60
N VAL A 154 5.36 -5.45 -24.32
CA VAL A 154 6.47 -6.28 -24.80
C VAL A 154 7.33 -6.78 -23.64
N ASN A 155 7.66 -5.92 -22.66
CA ASN A 155 8.47 -6.35 -21.53
C ASN A 155 7.71 -7.29 -20.57
N ALA A 156 6.39 -7.14 -20.41
CA ALA A 156 5.59 -8.03 -19.58
C ALA A 156 5.57 -9.46 -20.13
N ILE A 157 5.41 -9.64 -21.45
CA ILE A 157 5.44 -10.98 -22.06
C ILE A 157 6.85 -11.60 -21.99
N LEU A 158 7.90 -10.78 -22.10
CA LEU A 158 9.28 -11.22 -21.92
C LEU A 158 9.55 -11.62 -20.47
N LEU A 159 9.12 -10.86 -19.47
CA LEU A 159 9.23 -11.24 -18.06
C LEU A 159 8.48 -12.54 -17.77
N GLN A 160 7.34 -12.78 -18.44
CA GLN A 160 6.53 -13.98 -18.23
C GLN A 160 7.12 -15.24 -18.90
N ARG A 161 7.67 -15.12 -20.12
CA ARG A 161 8.07 -16.28 -20.96
C ARG A 161 9.57 -16.43 -21.18
N ARG A 162 10.35 -15.42 -20.83
CA ARG A 162 11.82 -15.30 -20.96
C ARG A 162 12.38 -14.59 -19.73
N THR A 163 11.91 -14.99 -18.55
CA THR A 163 12.21 -14.34 -17.25
C THR A 163 13.71 -14.16 -17.04
N GLY A 164 14.47 -15.26 -17.10
CA GLY A 164 15.91 -15.21 -16.83
C GLY A 164 16.67 -14.34 -17.81
N ASP A 165 16.28 -14.34 -19.09
CA ASP A 165 16.96 -13.54 -20.10
C ASP A 165 16.71 -12.03 -19.91
N LEU A 166 15.46 -11.64 -19.64
CA LEU A 166 15.13 -10.23 -19.42
C LEU A 166 15.65 -9.73 -18.07
N VAL A 167 15.60 -10.55 -17.02
CA VAL A 167 16.21 -10.22 -15.72
C VAL A 167 17.71 -10.02 -15.89
N HIS A 168 18.41 -10.92 -16.59
CA HIS A 168 19.83 -10.76 -16.88
C HIS A 168 20.11 -9.48 -17.68
N PHE A 169 19.31 -9.19 -18.71
CA PHE A 169 19.43 -7.94 -19.46
C PHE A 169 19.29 -6.70 -18.55
N ILE A 170 18.27 -6.65 -17.70
CA ILE A 170 18.06 -5.54 -16.76
C ILE A 170 19.26 -5.40 -15.81
N GLN A 171 19.74 -6.52 -15.27
CA GLN A 171 20.87 -6.55 -14.33
C GLN A 171 22.19 -6.04 -14.93
N THR A 172 22.35 -6.10 -16.26
CA THR A 172 23.53 -5.54 -16.94
C THR A 172 23.50 -4.02 -17.11
N HIS A 173 22.39 -3.35 -16.78
CA HIS A 173 22.22 -1.91 -16.97
C HIS A 173 21.90 -1.20 -15.63
N ASN A 174 22.95 -0.69 -14.97
CA ASN A 174 22.86 -0.17 -13.60
C ASN A 174 21.94 1.07 -13.44
N ASP A 175 21.81 1.92 -14.46
CA ASP A 175 21.02 3.16 -14.35
C ASP A 175 19.52 2.97 -14.65
N ILE A 176 19.07 1.75 -14.95
CA ILE A 176 17.68 1.49 -15.36
C ILE A 176 16.69 1.89 -14.27
N VAL A 177 16.96 1.56 -13.00
CA VAL A 177 16.03 1.83 -11.89
C VAL A 177 15.74 3.33 -11.79
N ALA A 178 16.77 4.17 -11.84
CA ALA A 178 16.62 5.62 -11.77
C ALA A 178 15.81 6.18 -12.96
N LYS A 179 16.10 5.71 -14.18
CA LYS A 179 15.38 6.13 -15.40
C LYS A 179 13.92 5.69 -15.37
N TRP A 180 13.67 4.48 -14.90
CA TRP A 180 12.32 3.93 -14.77
C TRP A 180 11.48 4.74 -13.78
N LEU A 181 12.02 5.01 -12.59
CA LEU A 181 11.35 5.85 -11.60
C LEU A 181 11.16 7.28 -12.11
N HIS A 182 12.13 7.84 -12.83
CA HIS A 182 11.97 9.16 -13.46
C HIS A 182 10.69 9.22 -14.30
N HIS A 183 10.46 8.24 -15.19
CA HIS A 183 9.26 8.17 -16.02
C HIS A 183 7.97 7.86 -15.25
N ILE A 184 8.04 7.11 -14.15
CA ILE A 184 6.87 6.92 -13.27
C ILE A 184 6.41 8.27 -12.72
N PHE A 185 7.35 9.07 -12.19
CA PHE A 185 7.02 10.28 -11.44
C PHE A 185 6.98 11.56 -12.28
N ILE A 186 7.46 11.56 -13.52
CA ILE A 186 7.49 12.76 -14.38
C ILE A 186 6.07 13.36 -14.49
N HIS A 187 5.99 14.69 -14.36
CA HIS A 187 4.74 15.46 -14.39
C HIS A 187 3.61 14.96 -13.48
N GLY A 188 3.94 14.44 -12.29
CA GLY A 188 2.92 14.05 -11.30
C GLY A 188 2.31 12.68 -11.58
N GLY A 189 3.13 11.70 -11.99
CA GLY A 189 2.67 10.32 -12.11
C GLY A 189 2.24 9.87 -13.50
N GLY A 190 2.60 10.61 -14.55
CA GLY A 190 2.12 10.34 -15.91
C GLY A 190 2.45 8.93 -16.42
N GLY A 191 3.52 8.31 -15.92
CA GLY A 191 3.90 6.94 -16.25
C GLY A 191 3.40 5.87 -15.28
N MET A 192 2.85 6.26 -14.13
CA MET A 192 2.44 5.33 -13.08
C MET A 192 1.48 4.24 -13.58
N PRO A 193 0.39 4.54 -14.32
CA PRO A 193 -0.59 3.52 -14.75
C PRO A 193 -0.03 2.42 -15.66
N TYR A 194 1.19 2.60 -16.17
CA TYR A 194 1.82 1.68 -17.11
C TYR A 194 3.01 0.97 -16.46
N LEU A 195 3.89 1.73 -15.83
CA LEU A 195 5.20 1.26 -15.39
C LEU A 195 5.18 0.61 -14.00
N SER A 196 4.15 0.85 -13.18
CA SER A 196 4.01 0.21 -11.86
C SER A 196 3.85 -1.30 -11.96
N ASP A 197 2.99 -1.76 -12.87
CA ASP A 197 2.68 -3.19 -13.01
C ASP A 197 3.89 -3.97 -13.53
N LEU A 198 4.68 -3.35 -14.41
CA LEU A 198 5.90 -3.95 -14.91
C LEU A 198 6.98 -4.03 -13.80
N LEU A 199 7.08 -3.00 -12.94
CA LEU A 199 7.96 -3.04 -11.77
C LEU A 199 7.51 -4.11 -10.76
N ALA A 200 6.21 -4.19 -10.49
CA ALA A 200 5.63 -5.22 -9.65
C ALA A 200 5.90 -6.63 -10.19
N ALA A 201 5.77 -6.83 -11.51
CA ALA A 201 6.09 -8.09 -12.16
C ALA A 201 7.57 -8.46 -11.99
N LEU A 202 8.49 -7.48 -12.11
CA LEU A 202 9.92 -7.68 -11.88
C LEU A 202 10.23 -8.10 -10.43
N VAL A 203 9.59 -7.47 -9.45
CA VAL A 203 9.74 -7.83 -8.02
C VAL A 203 9.26 -9.26 -7.77
N GLN A 204 8.17 -9.69 -8.41
CA GLN A 204 7.64 -11.05 -8.28
C GLN A 204 8.56 -12.12 -8.89
N CYS A 205 9.47 -11.76 -9.80
CA CYS A 205 10.42 -12.71 -10.39
C CYS A 205 11.33 -13.37 -9.34
N GLU A 206 11.55 -12.75 -8.18
CA GLU A 206 12.30 -13.33 -7.05
C GLU A 206 11.74 -14.70 -6.60
N GLY A 207 10.44 -14.93 -6.79
CA GLY A 207 9.80 -16.20 -6.47
C GLY A 207 10.14 -17.36 -7.42
N SER A 208 10.84 -17.08 -8.53
CA SER A 208 11.22 -18.07 -9.55
C SER A 208 12.73 -18.33 -9.55
N PRO A 209 13.19 -19.56 -9.88
CA PRO A 209 14.63 -19.84 -10.02
C PRO A 209 15.34 -18.92 -11.02
N GLU A 210 14.65 -18.56 -12.11
CA GLU A 210 15.18 -17.72 -13.17
C GLU A 210 15.29 -16.23 -12.78
N GLY A 211 14.52 -15.78 -11.79
CA GLY A 211 14.53 -14.40 -11.29
C GLY A 211 15.19 -14.24 -9.93
N ALA A 212 15.76 -15.30 -9.36
CA ALA A 212 16.38 -15.27 -8.05
C ALA A 212 17.50 -14.22 -7.96
N GLY A 213 17.50 -13.42 -6.89
CA GLY A 213 18.48 -12.35 -6.66
C GLY A 213 18.11 -11.00 -7.26
N ILE A 214 16.95 -10.87 -7.93
CA ILE A 214 16.47 -9.58 -8.42
C ILE A 214 16.14 -8.62 -7.26
N ALA A 215 15.64 -9.12 -6.13
CA ALA A 215 15.35 -8.28 -4.96
C ALA A 215 16.62 -7.66 -4.38
N GLN A 216 17.71 -8.45 -4.27
CA GLN A 216 19.01 -7.93 -3.85
C GLN A 216 19.56 -6.91 -4.85
N TRP A 217 19.46 -7.20 -6.15
CA TRP A 217 19.93 -6.28 -7.18
C TRP A 217 19.16 -4.95 -7.13
N LEU A 218 17.84 -4.97 -6.95
CA LEU A 218 17.02 -3.76 -6.83
C LEU A 218 17.40 -2.93 -5.58
N ALA A 219 17.71 -3.60 -4.47
CA ALA A 219 18.22 -2.95 -3.26
C ALA A 219 19.58 -2.28 -3.52
N ASP A 220 20.52 -3.00 -4.13
CA ASP A 220 21.86 -2.49 -4.46
C ASP A 220 21.83 -1.29 -5.42
N HIS A 221 20.80 -1.20 -6.27
CA HIS A 221 20.56 -0.10 -7.19
C HIS A 221 19.66 1.01 -6.63
N GLY A 222 19.39 0.98 -5.32
CA GLY A 222 18.78 2.09 -4.59
C GLY A 222 17.29 2.29 -4.88
N LEU A 223 16.56 1.25 -5.30
CA LEU A 223 15.12 1.35 -5.57
C LEU A 223 14.37 1.98 -4.40
N LEU A 224 14.57 1.45 -3.18
CA LEU A 224 13.85 1.93 -2.00
C LEU A 224 14.31 3.31 -1.57
N THR A 225 15.60 3.58 -1.65
CA THR A 225 16.14 4.93 -1.41
C THR A 225 15.46 5.96 -2.31
N LEU A 226 15.38 5.70 -3.61
CA LEU A 226 14.74 6.61 -4.58
C LEU A 226 13.23 6.76 -4.34
N LEU A 227 12.54 5.68 -3.95
CA LEU A 227 11.11 5.73 -3.61
C LEU A 227 10.86 6.49 -2.29
N VAL A 228 11.68 6.27 -1.26
CA VAL A 228 11.55 6.96 0.02
C VAL A 228 11.86 8.45 -0.14
N ASP A 229 12.82 8.82 -0.99
CA ASP A 229 13.11 10.23 -1.28
C ASP A 229 11.95 10.96 -1.98
N ARG A 230 11.02 10.21 -2.57
CA ARG A 230 9.77 10.78 -3.10
C ARG A 230 8.74 11.11 -2.02
N LEU A 231 8.98 10.74 -0.75
CA LEU A 231 8.15 11.09 0.41
C LEU A 231 8.60 12.40 1.10
N GLN A 232 9.59 13.11 0.56
CA GLN A 232 10.05 14.40 1.10
C GLN A 232 8.89 15.39 1.17
N PRO A 233 8.63 16.02 2.33
CA PRO A 233 7.41 16.81 2.56
C PRO A 233 7.37 18.15 1.78
N GLN A 234 8.43 18.49 1.06
CA GLN A 234 8.49 19.59 0.10
C GLN A 234 7.95 19.21 -1.30
N LEU A 235 7.77 17.92 -1.58
CA LEU A 235 7.26 17.43 -2.85
C LEU A 235 5.73 17.43 -2.88
N ASP A 236 5.18 17.50 -4.09
CA ASP A 236 3.74 17.47 -4.30
C ASP A 236 3.12 16.16 -3.76
N PRO A 237 1.94 16.20 -3.09
CA PRO A 237 1.27 15.02 -2.53
C PRO A 237 1.12 13.84 -3.49
N VAL A 238 0.97 14.08 -4.79
CA VAL A 238 0.89 13.01 -5.79
C VAL A 238 2.17 12.16 -5.82
N ASN A 239 3.34 12.75 -5.58
CA ASN A 239 4.58 11.97 -5.44
C ASN A 239 4.54 11.08 -4.20
N HIS A 240 4.00 11.57 -3.08
CA HIS A 240 3.89 10.79 -1.86
C HIS A 240 2.95 9.59 -2.06
N GLU A 241 1.80 9.81 -2.70
CA GLU A 241 0.80 8.77 -2.97
C GLU A 241 1.36 7.67 -3.89
N ILE A 242 2.06 8.05 -4.97
CA ILE A 242 2.69 7.09 -5.88
C ILE A 242 3.80 6.30 -5.18
N ALA A 243 4.66 6.99 -4.41
CA ALA A 243 5.73 6.34 -3.66
C ALA A 243 5.18 5.37 -2.62
N GLN A 244 4.15 5.80 -1.88
CA GLN A 244 3.45 4.95 -0.91
C GLN A 244 2.83 3.74 -1.57
N GLN A 245 2.17 3.89 -2.72
CA GLN A 245 1.57 2.76 -3.43
C GLN A 245 2.63 1.75 -3.85
N LEU A 246 3.71 2.19 -4.50
CA LEU A 246 4.79 1.30 -4.95
C LEU A 246 5.49 0.60 -3.79
N LEU A 247 5.75 1.31 -2.68
CA LEU A 247 6.34 0.71 -1.48
C LEU A 247 5.40 -0.32 -0.84
N CYS A 248 4.11 -0.02 -0.75
CA CYS A 248 3.10 -0.98 -0.28
C CYS A 248 3.00 -2.21 -1.18
N ASP A 249 3.06 -2.04 -2.50
CA ASP A 249 3.05 -3.14 -3.46
C ASP A 249 4.28 -4.03 -3.30
N ILE A 250 5.47 -3.43 -3.15
CA ILE A 250 6.71 -4.19 -2.85
C ILE A 250 6.56 -5.00 -1.57
N ILE A 251 6.01 -4.40 -0.50
CA ILE A 251 5.75 -5.12 0.76
C ILE A 251 4.73 -6.25 0.57
N TYR A 252 3.67 -6.01 -0.20
CA TYR A 252 2.63 -7.00 -0.44
C TYR A 252 3.14 -8.19 -1.23
N LEU A 253 3.93 -7.95 -2.29
CA LEU A 253 4.47 -8.93 -3.21
C LEU A 253 5.66 -9.71 -2.65
N SER A 254 6.30 -9.20 -1.60
CA SER A 254 7.41 -9.86 -0.94
C SER A 254 6.99 -11.25 -0.40
N PRO A 255 7.66 -12.34 -0.80
CA PRO A 255 7.25 -13.69 -0.43
C PRO A 255 7.35 -13.92 1.09
N SER A 256 6.36 -14.61 1.66
CA SER A 256 6.33 -14.97 3.09
C SER A 256 7.22 -16.17 3.44
N SER A 257 7.65 -16.94 2.44
CA SER A 257 8.40 -18.19 2.61
C SER A 257 9.89 -17.99 2.85
N GLN A 258 10.44 -16.81 2.50
CA GLN A 258 11.84 -16.45 2.70
C GLN A 258 11.95 -15.59 3.96
N THR A 259 12.81 -16.02 4.90
CA THR A 259 13.05 -15.28 6.15
C THR A 259 13.89 -14.01 5.99
N SER A 260 14.41 -13.77 4.79
CA SER A 260 15.24 -12.63 4.46
C SER A 260 14.77 -12.13 3.10
N ASN A 261 14.24 -10.91 3.08
CA ASN A 261 13.91 -10.19 1.85
C ASN A 261 14.71 -8.89 1.89
N PRO A 262 15.71 -8.71 1.00
CA PRO A 262 16.58 -7.55 1.02
C PRO A 262 15.85 -6.21 0.97
N LEU A 263 14.71 -6.15 0.26
CA LEU A 263 13.90 -4.94 0.17
C LEU A 263 13.20 -4.64 1.50
N ILE A 264 12.66 -5.65 2.19
CA ILE A 264 12.06 -5.43 3.51
C ILE A 264 13.12 -5.06 4.55
N GLU A 265 14.29 -5.69 4.49
CA GLU A 265 15.44 -5.40 5.37
C GLU A 265 15.97 -3.96 5.16
N GLU A 266 16.11 -3.50 3.92
CA GLU A 266 16.50 -2.11 3.63
C GLU A 266 15.41 -1.12 4.07
N LEU A 267 14.13 -1.43 3.83
CA LEU A 267 13.03 -0.58 4.24
C LEU A 267 12.94 -0.43 5.76
N THR A 268 13.20 -1.51 6.51
CA THR A 268 13.21 -1.53 7.98
C THR A 268 14.54 -1.11 8.61
N SER A 269 15.55 -0.81 7.79
CA SER A 269 16.86 -0.38 8.25
C SER A 269 16.82 0.92 9.04
N SER A 270 17.83 1.13 9.91
CA SER A 270 17.94 2.37 10.70
C SER A 270 18.03 3.62 9.81
N VAL A 271 18.68 3.52 8.64
CA VAL A 271 18.84 4.65 7.73
C VAL A 271 17.50 5.06 7.15
N THR A 272 16.74 4.09 6.64
CA THR A 272 15.43 4.34 6.02
C THR A 272 14.40 4.80 7.04
N MET A 273 14.33 4.16 8.21
CA MET A 273 13.38 4.52 9.27
C MET A 273 13.63 5.92 9.83
N LYS A 274 14.90 6.32 10.05
CA LYS A 274 15.24 7.70 10.44
C LYS A 274 14.89 8.72 9.37
N ARG A 275 15.12 8.38 8.10
CA ARG A 275 14.75 9.25 6.97
C ARG A 275 13.24 9.46 6.91
N MET A 276 12.45 8.39 6.99
CA MET A 276 10.98 8.48 7.04
C MET A 276 10.53 9.30 8.25
N ALA A 277 11.07 9.05 9.45
CA ALA A 277 10.73 9.82 10.65
C ALA A 277 11.01 11.32 10.48
N ASN A 278 12.14 11.69 9.87
CA ASN A 278 12.47 13.09 9.59
C ASN A 278 11.45 13.73 8.63
N TYR A 279 11.02 13.02 7.57
CA TYR A 279 10.01 13.52 6.65
C TYR A 279 8.63 13.66 7.32
N MET A 280 8.25 12.68 8.15
CA MET A 280 7.00 12.66 8.92
C MET A 280 6.90 13.82 9.92
N LEU A 281 8.02 14.23 10.51
CA LEU A 281 8.08 15.18 11.62
C LEU A 281 8.52 16.59 11.20
N ASP A 282 8.84 16.81 9.92
CA ASP A 282 9.03 18.14 9.36
C ASP A 282 7.67 18.85 9.18
N THR A 283 7.14 19.30 10.31
CA THR A 283 5.85 20.00 10.37
C THR A 283 5.84 21.36 9.68
N SER A 284 7.02 21.88 9.30
CA SER A 284 7.20 23.20 8.69
C SER A 284 6.94 23.22 7.18
N ALA A 285 7.00 22.05 6.53
CA ALA A 285 6.86 21.92 5.10
C ALA A 285 5.40 21.95 4.61
N ASP A 286 5.20 22.41 3.38
CA ASP A 286 3.87 22.63 2.77
C ASP A 286 3.02 21.36 2.72
N HIS A 287 3.65 20.19 2.48
CA HIS A 287 2.97 18.92 2.29
C HIS A 287 3.27 17.90 3.40
N ALA A 288 3.69 18.37 4.58
CA ALA A 288 3.98 17.54 5.75
C ALA A 288 2.85 16.56 6.12
N SER A 289 1.58 16.97 5.96
CA SER A 289 0.43 16.09 6.24
C SER A 289 0.42 14.85 5.36
N SER A 290 0.68 15.02 4.06
CA SER A 290 0.65 13.94 3.09
C SER A 290 1.83 13.00 3.29
N SER A 291 3.04 13.53 3.50
CA SER A 291 4.22 12.73 3.81
C SER A 291 4.02 11.87 5.07
N LEU A 292 3.49 12.46 6.14
CA LEU A 292 3.18 11.76 7.38
C LEU A 292 2.17 10.62 7.16
N GLN A 293 1.05 10.88 6.46
CA GLN A 293 0.04 9.86 6.16
C GLN A 293 0.59 8.71 5.32
N CYS A 294 1.35 9.03 4.28
CA CYS A 294 1.94 8.05 3.38
C CYS A 294 2.96 7.16 4.13
N CYS A 295 3.83 7.74 4.95
CA CYS A 295 4.78 6.99 5.77
C CYS A 295 4.07 6.10 6.81
N THR A 296 3.02 6.60 7.49
CA THR A 296 2.21 5.77 8.40
C THR A 296 1.57 4.59 7.66
N THR A 297 1.12 4.80 6.42
CA THR A 297 0.50 3.74 5.61
C THR A 297 1.53 2.67 5.19
N ILE A 298 2.76 3.07 4.88
CA ILE A 298 3.87 2.13 4.61
C ILE A 298 4.17 1.28 5.85
N ILE A 299 4.23 1.90 7.04
CA ILE A 299 4.44 1.19 8.32
C ILE A 299 3.29 0.19 8.60
N ARG A 300 2.05 0.55 8.28
CA ARG A 300 0.91 -0.39 8.31
C ARG A 300 1.08 -1.54 7.34
N GLY A 301 1.59 -1.29 6.13
CA GLY A 301 1.95 -2.35 5.19
C GLY A 301 2.95 -3.34 5.78
N LEU A 302 3.96 -2.85 6.49
CA LEU A 302 4.94 -3.69 7.20
C LEU A 302 4.28 -4.54 8.30
N ARG A 303 3.28 -4.00 9.01
CA ARG A 303 2.50 -4.80 9.97
C ARG A 303 1.77 -5.93 9.26
N GLN A 304 1.07 -5.65 8.15
CA GLN A 304 0.37 -6.68 7.38
C GLN A 304 1.32 -7.76 6.84
N TYR A 305 2.54 -7.38 6.44
CA TYR A 305 3.58 -8.33 6.11
C TYR A 305 3.94 -9.21 7.31
N SER A 306 4.20 -8.60 8.48
CA SER A 306 4.50 -9.35 9.70
C SER A 306 3.37 -10.30 10.10
N GLU A 307 2.11 -9.87 10.06
CA GLU A 307 0.94 -10.71 10.38
C GLU A 307 0.80 -11.91 9.44
N ARG A 308 1.15 -11.76 8.16
CA ARG A 308 1.16 -12.89 7.19
C ARG A 308 2.27 -13.90 7.48
N VAL A 309 3.42 -13.45 7.96
CA VAL A 309 4.61 -14.30 8.17
C VAL A 309 4.62 -14.94 9.56
N LEU A 310 4.07 -14.26 10.57
CA LEU A 310 4.14 -14.66 11.98
C LEU A 310 3.61 -16.09 12.27
N PRO A 311 2.46 -16.55 11.73
CA PRO A 311 1.93 -17.89 12.00
C PRO A 311 2.91 -19.02 11.65
N ASP A 312 3.64 -18.88 10.54
CA ASP A 312 4.64 -19.85 10.10
C ASP A 312 5.92 -19.82 10.95
N LEU A 313 6.24 -18.66 11.52
CA LEU A 313 7.42 -18.46 12.36
C LEU A 313 7.25 -18.93 13.79
N LEU A 314 6.03 -19.01 14.31
CA LEU A 314 5.76 -19.50 15.67
C LEU A 314 6.25 -20.94 15.89
N GLN A 315 6.44 -21.70 14.82
CA GLN A 315 6.98 -23.06 14.85
C GLN A 315 8.52 -23.10 14.76
N LYS A 316 9.19 -21.96 14.55
CA LYS A 316 10.63 -21.85 14.23
C LYS A 316 11.29 -20.71 15.05
N PRO A 317 11.70 -20.95 16.30
CA PRO A 317 12.11 -19.91 17.25
C PRO A 317 13.30 -19.06 16.79
N GLU A 318 14.29 -19.65 16.10
CA GLU A 318 15.45 -18.91 15.58
C GLU A 318 15.04 -17.87 14.52
N LYS A 319 14.09 -18.23 13.65
CA LYS A 319 13.58 -17.36 12.58
C LYS A 319 12.65 -16.28 13.15
N LEU A 320 11.90 -16.61 14.21
CA LEU A 320 11.09 -15.65 14.94
C LEU A 320 11.93 -14.52 15.54
N LEU A 321 13.09 -14.84 16.12
CA LEU A 321 14.01 -13.83 16.66
C LEU A 321 14.56 -12.91 15.56
N SER A 322 14.95 -13.48 14.42
CA SER A 322 15.44 -12.70 13.27
C SER A 322 14.36 -11.74 12.75
N HIS A 323 13.14 -12.24 12.51
CA HIS A 323 11.99 -11.45 12.07
C HIS A 323 11.66 -10.32 13.04
N SER A 324 11.67 -10.63 14.34
CA SER A 324 11.47 -9.65 15.40
C SER A 324 12.53 -8.55 15.38
N SER A 325 13.81 -8.93 15.24
CA SER A 325 14.93 -8.00 15.26
C SER A 325 14.96 -7.02 14.09
N MET A 326 14.36 -7.39 12.96
CA MET A 326 14.23 -6.55 11.77
C MET A 326 13.49 -5.24 12.06
N PHE A 327 12.52 -5.24 12.99
CA PHE A 327 11.73 -4.06 13.33
C PHE A 327 12.31 -3.22 14.47
N HIS A 328 13.40 -3.66 15.11
CA HIS A 328 14.05 -2.90 16.18
C HIS A 328 14.46 -1.47 15.77
N PRO A 329 15.02 -1.21 14.57
CA PRO A 329 15.39 0.15 14.18
C PRO A 329 14.19 1.09 14.05
N MET A 330 13.03 0.58 13.60
CA MET A 330 11.78 1.35 13.56
C MET A 330 11.36 1.76 14.97
N LEU A 331 11.29 0.78 15.88
CA LEU A 331 10.88 1.01 17.26
C LEU A 331 11.82 1.99 17.98
N ASP A 332 13.15 1.81 17.86
CA ASP A 332 14.12 2.71 18.45
C ASP A 332 13.98 4.14 17.90
N THR A 333 13.82 4.29 16.58
CA THR A 333 13.64 5.60 15.93
C THR A 333 12.41 6.33 16.47
N PHE A 334 11.24 5.69 16.47
CA PHE A 334 10.00 6.35 16.91
C PHE A 334 9.88 6.48 18.43
N THR A 335 10.56 5.63 19.20
CA THR A 335 10.69 5.82 20.65
C THR A 335 11.42 7.13 20.95
N ASN A 336 12.53 7.40 20.24
CA ASN A 336 13.30 8.63 20.41
C ASN A 336 12.52 9.89 19.96
N HIS A 337 11.57 9.74 19.04
CA HIS A 337 10.71 10.82 18.55
C HIS A 337 9.32 10.87 19.21
N MET A 338 9.09 10.13 20.30
CA MET A 338 7.78 10.11 20.96
C MET A 338 7.32 11.50 21.39
N GLY A 339 8.23 12.35 21.87
CA GLY A 339 7.94 13.75 22.21
C GLY A 339 7.44 14.56 21.01
N ASP A 340 8.10 14.43 19.86
CA ASP A 340 7.75 15.14 18.62
C ASP A 340 6.37 14.69 18.10
N LEU A 341 6.08 13.39 18.13
CA LEU A 341 4.75 12.85 17.80
C LEU A 341 3.67 13.46 18.71
N MET A 342 3.95 13.59 20.00
CA MET A 342 3.02 14.19 20.94
C MET A 342 2.85 15.70 20.76
N LEU A 343 3.80 16.40 20.14
CA LEU A 343 3.63 17.81 19.76
C LEU A 343 2.61 17.94 18.63
N VAL A 344 2.61 17.04 17.65
CA VAL A 344 1.63 17.04 16.54
C VAL A 344 0.19 16.89 17.05
N LEU A 345 -0.02 16.13 18.13
CA LEU A 345 -1.35 15.94 18.73
C LEU A 345 -1.90 17.17 19.46
N LYS A 346 -1.07 18.17 19.81
CA LYS A 346 -1.53 19.35 20.53
C LYS A 346 -2.54 20.14 19.70
N ILE A 347 -3.65 20.55 20.31
CA ILE A 347 -4.60 21.49 19.72
C ILE A 347 -4.20 22.90 20.15
N GLU A 348 -3.87 23.77 19.20
CA GLU A 348 -3.61 25.17 19.53
C GLU A 348 -4.93 25.92 19.78
N PRO A 349 -4.99 26.85 20.75
CA PRO A 349 -6.22 27.60 21.06
C PRO A 349 -6.78 28.42 19.89
N LYS A 350 -5.96 28.69 18.87
CA LYS A 350 -6.31 29.49 17.69
C LYS A 350 -6.73 28.65 16.48
N GLU A 351 -6.55 27.34 16.52
CA GLU A 351 -6.96 26.47 15.42
C GLU A 351 -8.47 26.25 15.43
N PRO A 352 -9.13 26.20 14.25
CA PRO A 352 -10.52 25.74 14.19
C PRO A 352 -10.59 24.32 14.77
N MET A 353 -11.69 23.98 15.44
CA MET A 353 -11.89 22.68 16.10
C MET A 353 -12.11 21.56 15.05
N VAL A 354 -11.07 21.27 14.28
CA VAL A 354 -10.99 20.21 13.29
C VAL A 354 -9.82 19.33 13.69
N PHE A 355 -10.06 18.03 13.84
CA PHE A 355 -9.02 17.08 14.28
C PHE A 355 -7.80 17.11 13.35
N GLY A 356 -8.06 17.07 12.03
CA GLY A 356 -7.04 17.15 11.00
C GLY A 356 -6.33 15.82 10.72
N LEU A 357 -5.84 15.69 9.49
CA LEU A 357 -5.22 14.46 8.98
C LEU A 357 -3.88 14.13 9.66
N LYS A 358 -3.10 15.14 10.05
CA LYS A 358 -1.82 14.94 10.77
C LYS A 358 -2.02 14.20 12.09
N ARG A 359 -3.00 14.63 12.89
CA ARG A 359 -3.29 14.02 14.19
C ARG A 359 -3.80 12.59 14.04
N LEU A 360 -4.62 12.35 13.02
CA LEU A 360 -5.07 10.99 12.70
C LEU A 360 -3.90 10.07 12.40
N ALA A 361 -2.99 10.50 11.53
CA ALA A 361 -1.83 9.72 11.15
C ALA A 361 -0.91 9.38 12.33
N VAL A 362 -0.77 10.28 13.32
CA VAL A 362 -0.04 9.98 14.56
C VAL A 362 -0.77 8.95 15.43
N CYS A 363 -2.09 9.10 15.62
CA CYS A 363 -2.86 8.10 16.36
C CYS A 363 -2.76 6.73 15.70
N GLU A 364 -2.86 6.65 14.38
CA GLU A 364 -2.68 5.41 13.62
C GLU A 364 -1.26 4.84 13.76
N LEU A 365 -0.23 5.68 13.65
CA LEU A 365 1.16 5.27 13.83
C LEU A 365 1.39 4.64 15.21
N LEU A 366 0.83 5.21 16.28
CA LEU A 366 0.93 4.64 17.62
C LEU A 366 0.33 3.22 17.70
N VAL A 367 -0.77 2.95 16.98
CA VAL A 367 -1.33 1.60 16.89
C VAL A 367 -0.33 0.64 16.25
N GLU A 368 0.30 1.04 15.14
CA GLU A 368 1.26 0.18 14.45
C GLU A 368 2.52 -0.06 15.31
N LEU A 369 3.03 0.97 16.01
CA LEU A 369 4.17 0.83 16.91
C LEU A 369 3.87 -0.08 18.11
N LEU A 370 2.65 0.00 18.66
CA LEU A 370 2.20 -0.90 19.73
C LEU A 370 2.06 -2.35 19.25
N TYR A 371 1.65 -2.56 18.00
CA TYR A 371 1.71 -3.90 17.42
C TYR A 371 3.15 -4.41 17.36
N PHE A 372 4.09 -3.61 16.81
CA PHE A 372 5.47 -4.05 16.67
C PHE A 372 6.16 -4.29 18.01
N ILE A 373 5.86 -3.48 19.04
CA ILE A 373 6.40 -3.70 20.38
C ILE A 373 5.83 -4.97 21.04
N SER A 374 4.63 -5.42 20.65
CA SER A 374 4.04 -6.66 21.16
C SER A 374 4.74 -7.93 20.65
N ILE A 375 5.39 -7.85 19.48
CA ILE A 375 6.05 -8.97 18.81
C ILE A 375 7.58 -8.96 18.94
N VAL A 376 8.14 -8.09 19.79
CA VAL A 376 9.59 -8.08 20.07
C VAL A 376 10.01 -9.29 20.91
N HIS A 377 11.19 -9.83 20.62
CA HIS A 377 11.75 -11.01 21.30
C HIS A 377 13.24 -10.80 21.64
N GLY A 378 13.73 -11.55 22.63
CA GLY A 378 15.12 -11.50 23.09
C GLY A 378 15.44 -10.28 23.97
N ASP A 379 16.66 -10.24 24.50
CA ASP A 379 17.08 -9.24 25.50
C ASP A 379 16.95 -7.80 24.99
N LYS A 380 17.36 -7.55 23.74
CA LYS A 380 17.18 -6.23 23.09
C LYS A 380 15.72 -5.85 22.91
N GLY A 381 14.86 -6.84 22.63
CA GLY A 381 13.42 -6.62 22.50
C GLY A 381 12.80 -6.19 23.83
N LEU A 382 13.20 -6.82 24.93
CA LEU A 382 12.77 -6.44 26.28
C LEU A 382 13.24 -5.03 26.67
N GLU A 383 14.48 -4.67 26.34
CA GLU A 383 14.99 -3.31 26.54
C GLU A 383 14.16 -2.27 25.75
N LEU A 384 13.83 -2.57 24.49
CA LEU A 384 12.97 -1.72 23.67
C LEU A 384 11.56 -1.60 24.23
N LEU A 385 10.96 -2.70 24.72
CA LEU A 385 9.65 -2.68 25.37
C LEU A 385 9.65 -1.74 26.57
N GLN A 386 10.69 -1.79 27.40
CA GLN A 386 10.87 -0.89 28.54
C GLN A 386 10.96 0.57 28.07
N ARG A 387 11.91 0.88 27.19
CA ARG A 387 12.15 2.25 26.69
C ARG A 387 10.93 2.85 26.00
N PHE A 388 10.23 2.06 25.17
CA PHE A 388 9.02 2.49 24.49
C PHE A 388 7.90 2.82 25.49
N GLY A 389 7.68 1.94 26.47
CA GLY A 389 6.66 2.18 27.49
C GLY A 389 6.98 3.38 28.39
N ASP A 390 8.25 3.56 28.78
CA ASP A 390 8.70 4.75 29.53
C ASP A 390 8.44 6.02 28.73
N ALA A 391 8.80 6.05 27.44
CA ALA A 391 8.53 7.19 26.57
C ALA A 391 7.02 7.50 26.43
N MET A 392 6.17 6.48 26.34
CA MET A 392 4.71 6.64 26.29
C MET A 392 4.16 7.29 27.58
N ILE A 393 4.68 6.90 28.74
CA ILE A 393 4.30 7.42 30.06
C ILE A 393 4.82 8.86 30.23
N GLU A 394 6.12 9.08 30.02
CA GLU A 394 6.77 10.39 30.19
C GLU A 394 6.15 11.47 29.29
N GLN A 395 5.75 11.10 28.08
CA GLN A 395 5.13 12.03 27.14
C GLN A 395 3.61 12.12 27.26
N HIS A 396 3.00 11.40 28.23
CA HIS A 396 1.56 11.32 28.45
C HIS A 396 0.78 10.99 27.16
N ALA A 397 1.26 10.02 26.39
CA ALA A 397 0.70 9.70 25.09
C ALA A 397 -0.74 9.18 25.19
N ILE A 398 -1.00 8.26 26.14
CA ILE A 398 -2.33 7.68 26.37
C ILE A 398 -3.34 8.76 26.81
N PRO A 399 -3.08 9.59 27.85
CA PRO A 399 -3.98 10.68 28.21
C PRO A 399 -4.29 11.64 27.06
N LYS A 400 -3.30 12.05 26.27
CA LYS A 400 -3.50 12.96 25.12
C LYS A 400 -4.40 12.35 24.05
N CYS A 401 -4.20 11.08 23.71
CA CYS A 401 -5.08 10.35 22.78
C CYS A 401 -6.51 10.24 23.31
N LEU A 402 -6.69 9.99 24.62
CA LEU A 402 -8.00 9.97 25.25
C LEU A 402 -8.66 11.36 25.27
N ASP A 403 -7.91 12.43 25.51
CA ASP A 403 -8.43 13.79 25.44
C ASP A 403 -9.01 14.09 24.06
N LEU A 404 -8.29 13.73 23.00
CA LEU A 404 -8.75 13.86 21.62
C LEU A 404 -10.00 13.01 21.35
N PHE A 405 -10.01 11.75 21.80
CA PHE A 405 -11.15 10.84 21.66
C PHE A 405 -12.45 11.45 22.17
N PHE A 406 -12.44 11.98 23.39
CA PHE A 406 -13.64 12.56 24.00
C PHE A 406 -13.97 13.97 23.48
N ALA A 407 -12.95 14.75 23.08
CA ALA A 407 -13.14 16.08 22.50
C ALA A 407 -13.86 16.02 21.13
N PHE A 408 -13.56 15.02 20.30
CA PHE A 408 -14.16 14.85 18.98
C PHE A 408 -15.23 13.76 18.98
N SER A 409 -16.39 14.04 19.57
CA SER A 409 -17.41 13.02 19.89
C SER A 409 -18.08 12.32 18.68
N TYR A 410 -17.83 12.77 17.45
CA TYR A 410 -18.40 12.21 16.21
C TYR A 410 -17.33 11.82 15.17
N ASN A 411 -16.06 11.73 15.56
CA ASN A 411 -14.99 11.29 14.66
C ASN A 411 -14.72 9.79 14.82
N ASN A 412 -15.48 8.96 14.10
CA ASN A 412 -15.36 7.50 14.18
C ASN A 412 -13.98 6.96 13.80
N VAL A 413 -13.26 7.64 12.89
CA VAL A 413 -11.93 7.20 12.45
C VAL A 413 -10.92 7.36 13.58
N LEU A 414 -10.92 8.52 14.27
CA LEU A 414 -10.14 8.73 15.49
C LEU A 414 -10.52 7.70 16.57
N HIS A 415 -11.82 7.46 16.78
CA HIS A 415 -12.28 6.50 17.78
C HIS A 415 -11.78 5.09 17.50
N ASN A 416 -11.74 4.68 16.23
CA ASN A 416 -11.13 3.42 15.81
C ASN A 416 -9.63 3.37 16.14
N SER A 417 -8.87 4.41 15.81
CA SER A 417 -7.42 4.44 16.08
C SER A 417 -7.11 4.39 17.57
N VAL A 418 -7.77 5.21 18.39
CA VAL A 418 -7.54 5.22 19.85
C VAL A 418 -8.03 3.92 20.49
N TYR A 419 -9.15 3.37 20.04
CA TYR A 419 -9.59 2.05 20.49
C TYR A 419 -8.56 0.97 20.13
N GLY A 420 -8.05 0.95 18.90
CA GLY A 420 -6.98 0.05 18.48
C GLY A 420 -5.76 0.17 19.39
N MET A 421 -5.31 1.39 19.68
CA MET A 421 -4.19 1.66 20.60
C MET A 421 -4.43 1.07 21.99
N LEU A 422 -5.60 1.31 22.58
CA LEU A 422 -5.95 0.79 23.91
C LEU A 422 -6.07 -0.74 23.89
N ARG A 423 -6.64 -1.31 22.83
CA ARG A 423 -6.76 -2.75 22.67
C ARG A 423 -5.38 -3.39 22.62
N GLU A 424 -4.47 -2.88 21.80
CA GLU A 424 -3.08 -3.36 21.78
C GLU A 424 -2.45 -3.31 23.18
N ILE A 425 -2.70 -2.28 24.00
CA ILE A 425 -2.17 -2.23 25.38
C ILE A 425 -2.84 -3.26 26.31
N LEU A 426 -4.17 -3.36 26.26
CA LEU A 426 -4.96 -4.18 27.18
C LEU A 426 -4.87 -5.68 26.86
N THR A 427 -4.85 -6.04 25.58
CA THR A 427 -4.82 -7.43 25.10
C THR A 427 -3.41 -7.94 24.84
N CYS A 428 -2.40 -7.08 24.81
CA CYS A 428 -1.02 -7.54 24.69
C CYS A 428 -0.62 -8.30 25.96
N GLU A 429 -0.54 -9.62 25.83
CA GLU A 429 -0.06 -10.56 26.84
C GLU A 429 1.48 -10.52 26.98
N SER A 430 2.15 -9.41 26.63
CA SER A 430 3.61 -9.39 26.54
C SER A 430 4.25 -9.93 27.81
N ARG A 431 5.10 -10.93 27.57
CA ARG A 431 5.74 -11.85 28.49
C ARG A 431 6.80 -11.11 29.30
N VAL A 432 6.39 -10.21 30.20
CA VAL A 432 7.30 -9.67 31.22
C VAL A 432 7.68 -10.82 32.16
N PRO A 433 8.97 -11.25 32.22
CA PRO A 433 9.39 -12.30 33.13
C PRO A 433 9.28 -11.84 34.60
N ARG A 434 8.47 -12.59 35.36
CA ARG A 434 8.39 -12.89 36.82
C ARG A 434 8.76 -11.88 37.92
N ASP A 435 9.45 -10.78 37.67
CA ASP A 435 9.91 -9.87 38.74
C ASP A 435 9.19 -8.51 38.77
N GLY A 436 8.16 -8.32 37.94
CA GLY A 436 7.23 -7.19 38.06
C GLY A 436 7.78 -5.80 37.73
N GLN A 437 8.98 -5.71 37.12
CA GLN A 437 9.56 -4.45 36.63
C GLN A 437 9.45 -4.37 35.11
N GLY A 438 8.52 -3.54 34.66
CA GLY A 438 8.21 -3.20 33.27
C GLY A 438 7.26 -2.01 33.25
N PRO A 439 7.21 -1.17 32.19
CA PRO A 439 6.28 -0.05 32.12
C PRO A 439 4.87 -0.60 32.07
N ASN A 440 4.11 -0.39 33.13
CA ASN A 440 2.75 -0.91 33.23
C ASN A 440 1.80 0.04 32.48
N LEU A 441 1.76 -0.10 31.15
CA LEU A 441 0.87 0.71 30.31
C LEU A 441 -0.61 0.46 30.62
N VAL A 442 -0.98 -0.72 31.11
CA VAL A 442 -2.34 -1.01 31.59
C VAL A 442 -2.68 -0.11 32.79
N LYS A 443 -1.77 -0.01 33.76
CA LYS A 443 -1.88 0.90 34.89
C LYS A 443 -1.95 2.36 34.42
N GLU A 444 -1.13 2.78 33.45
CA GLU A 444 -1.18 4.13 32.87
C GLU A 444 -2.55 4.43 32.22
N VAL A 445 -3.16 3.47 31.51
CA VAL A 445 -4.51 3.59 30.94
C VAL A 445 -5.56 3.82 32.05
N LEU A 446 -5.48 3.06 33.14
CA LEU A 446 -6.49 3.04 34.19
C LEU A 446 -6.34 4.19 35.19
N GLU A 447 -5.12 4.48 35.65
CA GLU A 447 -4.84 5.53 36.65
C GLU A 447 -4.67 6.91 36.01
N THR A 448 -3.64 7.12 35.19
CA THR A 448 -3.34 8.45 34.63
C THR A 448 -4.33 8.81 33.53
N GLY A 449 -4.65 7.84 32.66
CA GLY A 449 -5.66 7.95 31.62
C GLY A 449 -7.08 8.10 32.18
N ARG A 450 -7.34 7.60 33.40
CA ARG A 450 -8.65 7.57 34.07
C ARG A 450 -9.76 7.01 33.17
N LEU A 451 -9.44 5.97 32.39
CA LEU A 451 -10.33 5.49 31.33
C LEU A 451 -11.72 5.07 31.87
N MET A 452 -11.77 4.35 33.00
CA MET A 452 -13.05 3.95 33.62
C MET A 452 -13.91 5.15 33.99
N GLU A 453 -13.34 6.16 34.66
CA GLU A 453 -14.08 7.38 34.99
C GLU A 453 -14.57 8.12 33.75
N ARG A 454 -13.73 8.21 32.71
CA ARG A 454 -14.08 8.90 31.46
C ARG A 454 -15.23 8.18 30.74
N ILE A 455 -15.24 6.85 30.75
CA ILE A 455 -16.35 6.04 30.22
C ILE A 455 -17.64 6.35 30.98
N LEU A 456 -17.62 6.30 32.32
CA LEU A 456 -18.82 6.57 33.14
C LEU A 456 -19.35 8.00 32.92
N LYS A 457 -18.47 9.00 32.94
CA LYS A 457 -18.82 10.41 32.65
C LYS A 457 -19.41 10.56 31.24
N ALA A 458 -18.88 9.83 30.26
CA ALA A 458 -19.38 9.86 28.90
C ALA A 458 -20.77 9.18 28.75
N GLN A 459 -21.08 8.16 29.53
CA GLN A 459 -22.42 7.55 29.60
C GLN A 459 -23.46 8.53 30.18
N GLU A 460 -23.10 9.25 31.24
CA GLU A 460 -23.93 10.30 31.83
C GLU A 460 -24.22 11.40 30.80
N LYS A 461 -23.16 11.93 30.17
CA LYS A 461 -23.27 12.94 29.10
C LYS A 461 -24.13 12.46 27.92
N ASN A 462 -23.99 11.19 27.52
CA ASN A 462 -24.81 10.62 26.46
C ASN A 462 -26.28 10.53 26.86
N SER A 463 -26.56 10.16 28.11
CA SER A 463 -27.93 10.11 28.66
C SER A 463 -28.59 11.48 28.66
N GLU A 464 -27.83 12.54 29.01
CA GLU A 464 -28.27 13.93 28.91
C GLU A 464 -28.55 14.34 27.46
N ASN A 465 -27.63 14.04 26.53
CA ASN A 465 -27.82 14.33 25.10
C ASN A 465 -29.06 13.65 24.50
N ILE A 466 -29.36 12.41 24.92
CA ILE A 466 -30.58 11.71 24.51
C ILE A 466 -31.82 12.39 25.08
N LYS A 467 -31.81 12.77 26.36
CA LYS A 467 -32.92 13.52 27.01
C LYS A 467 -33.17 14.86 26.31
N GLU A 468 -32.11 15.55 25.91
CA GLU A 468 -32.16 16.82 25.18
C GLU A 468 -32.44 16.67 23.68
N LYS A 469 -32.71 15.45 23.18
CA LYS A 469 -32.95 15.14 21.76
C LYS A 469 -31.82 15.55 20.81
N ARG A 470 -30.58 15.64 21.32
CA ARG A 470 -29.36 15.91 20.54
C ARG A 470 -28.79 14.64 19.87
N GLY A 471 -29.38 13.48 20.14
CA GLY A 471 -28.97 12.19 19.60
C GLY A 471 -27.87 11.52 20.41
N ARG A 472 -27.58 10.26 20.07
CA ARG A 472 -26.52 9.45 20.71
C ARG A 472 -25.13 9.98 20.29
N LEU A 473 -24.17 9.98 21.20
CA LEU A 473 -22.78 10.31 20.90
C LEU A 473 -22.16 9.24 19.98
N GLY A 474 -21.22 9.65 19.11
CA GLY A 474 -20.64 8.76 18.09
C GLY A 474 -19.79 7.63 18.68
N TYR A 475 -18.98 7.91 19.71
CA TYR A 475 -18.06 6.93 20.31
C TYR A 475 -18.72 5.85 21.18
N MET A 476 -20.05 5.86 21.37
CA MET A 476 -20.69 5.01 22.38
C MET A 476 -20.55 3.51 22.10
N GLY A 477 -20.37 3.12 20.84
CA GLY A 477 -20.05 1.72 20.48
C GLY A 477 -18.65 1.34 20.97
N HIS A 478 -17.65 2.19 20.72
CA HIS A 478 -16.28 1.98 21.19
C HIS A 478 -16.17 1.92 22.70
N LEU A 479 -16.93 2.75 23.44
CA LEU A 479 -16.92 2.69 24.91
C LEU A 479 -17.41 1.33 25.44
N ALA A 480 -18.38 0.70 24.76
CA ALA A 480 -18.83 -0.64 25.13
C ALA A 480 -17.73 -1.68 24.94
N LEU A 481 -17.00 -1.62 23.81
CA LEU A 481 -15.86 -2.50 23.56
C LEU A 481 -14.74 -2.30 24.59
N MET A 482 -14.35 -1.05 24.83
CA MET A 482 -13.35 -0.71 25.85
C MET A 482 -13.77 -1.20 27.24
N SER A 483 -15.06 -1.11 27.58
CA SER A 483 -15.56 -1.61 28.86
C SER A 483 -15.38 -3.12 29.00
N ASN A 484 -15.64 -3.88 27.92
CA ASN A 484 -15.43 -5.33 27.89
C ASN A 484 -13.95 -5.70 27.99
N ASP A 485 -13.07 -4.99 27.29
CA ASP A 485 -11.62 -5.23 27.35
C ASP A 485 -11.04 -4.92 28.73
N ILE A 486 -11.48 -3.81 29.36
CA ILE A 486 -11.14 -3.50 30.76
C ILE A 486 -11.63 -4.61 31.68
N GLN A 487 -12.88 -5.05 31.51
CA GLN A 487 -13.46 -6.08 32.37
C GLN A 487 -12.66 -7.39 32.30
N TYR A 488 -12.25 -7.79 31.10
CA TYR A 488 -11.37 -8.93 30.88
C TYR A 488 -10.04 -8.76 31.63
N VAL A 489 -9.40 -7.59 31.52
CA VAL A 489 -8.15 -7.33 32.24
C VAL A 489 -8.32 -7.41 33.75
N LEU A 490 -9.40 -6.84 34.29
CA LEU A 490 -9.65 -6.80 35.75
C LEU A 490 -10.12 -8.13 36.34
N GLN A 491 -10.72 -9.03 35.56
CA GLN A 491 -11.24 -10.31 36.07
C GLN A 491 -10.37 -11.50 35.71
N GLU A 492 -9.80 -11.53 34.51
CA GLU A 492 -9.11 -12.71 33.97
C GLU A 492 -7.59 -12.54 34.01
N ARG A 493 -7.09 -11.34 33.67
CA ARG A 493 -5.64 -11.10 33.55
C ARG A 493 -4.97 -10.74 34.88
N ASP A 494 -5.51 -9.77 35.60
CA ASP A 494 -4.98 -9.33 36.90
C ASP A 494 -6.11 -9.00 37.89
N PRO A 495 -6.69 -10.02 38.57
CA PRO A 495 -7.77 -9.84 39.54
C PRO A 495 -7.43 -8.96 40.74
N LYS A 496 -6.13 -8.76 41.02
CA LYS A 496 -5.65 -7.96 42.15
C LYS A 496 -5.45 -6.49 41.78
N LEU A 497 -5.47 -6.17 40.48
CA LEU A 497 -5.27 -4.81 39.99
C LEU A 497 -6.31 -3.82 40.54
N PRO A 498 -7.62 -4.13 40.63
CA PRO A 498 -8.59 -3.22 41.23
C PRO A 498 -8.25 -2.83 42.67
N GLU A 499 -7.81 -3.81 43.47
CA GLU A 499 -7.42 -3.62 44.87
C GLU A 499 -6.13 -2.82 45.02
N GLN A 500 -5.33 -2.67 43.96
CA GLN A 500 -4.10 -1.88 43.96
C GLN A 500 -4.34 -0.46 43.46
N LEU A 501 -5.14 -0.30 42.41
CA LEU A 501 -5.34 0.99 41.73
C LEU A 501 -6.47 1.83 42.35
N PHE A 502 -7.48 1.19 42.96
CA PHE A 502 -8.72 1.87 43.36
C PHE A 502 -9.00 1.81 44.87
N VAL A 503 -7.96 1.58 45.69
CA VAL A 503 -8.06 1.57 47.17
C VAL A 503 -8.77 2.81 47.71
N ASP A 504 -8.40 3.98 47.18
CA ASP A 504 -8.92 5.27 47.64
C ASP A 504 -10.22 5.69 46.93
N THR A 505 -10.71 4.90 45.97
CA THR A 505 -11.91 5.21 45.16
C THR A 505 -12.89 4.02 45.08
N PRO A 506 -13.40 3.48 46.21
CA PRO A 506 -14.33 2.35 46.18
C PRO A 506 -15.67 2.66 45.48
N ASP A 507 -16.09 3.93 45.46
CA ASP A 507 -17.27 4.39 44.72
C ASP A 507 -17.13 4.13 43.20
N LEU A 508 -15.93 4.33 42.65
CA LEU A 508 -15.65 4.12 41.23
C LEU A 508 -15.87 2.67 40.83
N VAL A 509 -15.38 1.73 41.65
CA VAL A 509 -15.55 0.29 41.43
C VAL A 509 -17.02 -0.10 41.46
N ASN A 510 -17.79 0.40 42.44
CA ASN A 510 -19.23 0.13 42.53
C ASN A 510 -20.00 0.65 41.31
N ARG A 511 -19.72 1.90 40.88
CA ARG A 511 -20.34 2.48 39.69
C ARG A 511 -19.94 1.76 38.42
N TRP A 512 -18.70 1.27 38.35
CA TRP A 512 -18.23 0.45 37.24
C TRP A 512 -18.98 -0.87 37.15
N SER A 513 -19.15 -1.60 38.27
CA SER A 513 -19.92 -2.84 38.31
C SER A 513 -21.36 -2.64 37.83
N GLN A 514 -22.03 -1.57 38.29
CA GLN A 514 -23.38 -1.23 37.82
C GLN A 514 -23.43 -0.92 36.32
N HIS A 515 -22.43 -0.21 35.79
CA HIS A 515 -22.32 0.05 34.35
C HIS A 515 -22.18 -1.25 33.56
N MET A 516 -21.36 -2.19 34.05
CA MET A 516 -21.18 -3.48 33.39
C MET A 516 -22.44 -4.33 33.41
N GLU A 517 -23.19 -4.38 34.51
CA GLU A 517 -24.49 -5.05 34.58
C GLU A 517 -25.46 -4.49 33.53
N GLN A 518 -25.59 -3.16 33.45
CA GLN A 518 -26.44 -2.50 32.46
C GLN A 518 -25.98 -2.74 31.01
N LEU A 519 -24.68 -2.91 30.78
CA LEU A 519 -24.13 -3.18 29.46
C LEU A 519 -24.49 -4.60 29.00
N HIS A 520 -24.37 -5.59 29.90
CA HIS A 520 -24.72 -6.99 29.64
C HIS A 520 -26.22 -7.16 29.36
N GLU A 521 -27.08 -6.45 30.07
CA GLU A 521 -28.53 -6.47 29.82
C GLU A 521 -28.91 -5.90 28.43
N LYS A 522 -28.06 -5.05 27.85
CA LYS A 522 -28.31 -4.36 26.58
C LYS A 522 -27.61 -4.99 25.38
N SER A 523 -26.75 -5.99 25.54
CA SER A 523 -25.82 -6.42 24.49
C SER A 523 -26.42 -7.46 23.52
N ILE A 524 -27.07 -6.96 22.48
CA ILE A 524 -26.89 -7.46 21.11
C ILE A 524 -26.43 -6.25 20.30
N ASN A 525 -25.13 -5.92 20.37
CA ASN A 525 -24.58 -4.77 19.64
C ASN A 525 -23.78 -5.27 18.43
N GLN A 526 -24.26 -4.90 17.26
CA GLN A 526 -23.64 -5.08 15.95
C GLN A 526 -22.63 -3.96 15.70
N MET A 527 -21.41 -4.28 15.28
CA MET A 527 -20.42 -3.29 14.83
C MET A 527 -19.62 -3.80 13.63
N THR A 528 -18.98 -2.91 12.88
CA THR A 528 -18.05 -3.29 11.81
C THR A 528 -16.61 -3.03 12.27
N TYR A 529 -15.78 -4.08 12.35
CA TYR A 529 -14.36 -4.02 12.70
C TYR A 529 -13.54 -4.58 11.53
N GLN A 530 -12.56 -3.82 11.03
CA GLN A 530 -11.74 -4.19 9.85
C GLN A 530 -12.57 -4.59 8.60
N GLY A 531 -13.76 -4.02 8.44
CA GLY A 531 -14.66 -4.33 7.32
C GLY A 531 -15.63 -5.49 7.58
N GLU A 532 -15.50 -6.20 8.70
CA GLU A 532 -16.39 -7.31 9.07
C GLU A 532 -17.40 -6.91 10.14
N THR A 533 -18.64 -7.37 10.02
CA THR A 533 -19.64 -7.18 11.08
C THR A 533 -19.37 -8.18 12.20
N VAL A 534 -19.15 -7.67 13.41
CA VAL A 534 -18.83 -8.44 14.61
C VAL A 534 -19.95 -8.28 15.63
N PHE A 535 -20.38 -9.42 16.18
CA PHE A 535 -21.36 -9.49 17.27
C PHE A 535 -20.67 -9.90 18.57
N TRP A 536 -21.07 -9.26 19.67
CA TRP A 536 -20.63 -9.66 21.01
C TRP A 536 -21.63 -10.66 21.57
N SER A 537 -21.23 -11.93 21.68
CA SER A 537 -21.96 -12.89 22.50
C SER A 537 -21.40 -12.85 23.91
N GLY A 538 -22.26 -12.88 24.93
CA GLY A 538 -21.88 -12.88 26.36
C GLY A 538 -21.05 -14.07 26.83
N ARG A 539 -20.42 -14.82 25.91
CA ARG A 539 -19.47 -15.91 26.14
C ARG A 539 -18.13 -15.69 25.44
N TYR A 540 -17.69 -14.44 25.33
CA TYR A 540 -16.29 -14.08 25.00
C TYR A 540 -15.80 -14.59 23.63
N GLN A 541 -16.68 -14.76 22.65
CA GLN A 541 -16.30 -15.04 21.27
C GLN A 541 -16.87 -13.98 20.34
N PHE A 542 -15.98 -13.40 19.53
CA PHE A 542 -16.36 -12.62 18.36
C PHE A 542 -16.87 -13.58 17.31
N THR A 543 -18.14 -13.44 16.92
CA THR A 543 -18.70 -14.16 15.78
C THR A 543 -19.00 -13.17 14.67
N THR A 544 -18.64 -13.56 13.44
CA THR A 544 -19.11 -12.91 12.21
C THR A 544 -20.48 -13.44 11.79
N THR A 545 -20.95 -14.51 12.43
CA THR A 545 -22.26 -15.13 12.26
C THR A 545 -23.17 -14.84 13.46
N LEU A 546 -24.39 -14.39 13.18
CA LEU A 546 -25.49 -14.28 14.14
C LEU A 546 -26.04 -15.70 14.40
N ASP A 547 -25.51 -16.41 15.40
CA ASP A 547 -26.10 -17.69 15.80
C ASP A 547 -27.22 -17.45 16.81
N ASP A 548 -28.46 -17.78 16.42
CA ASP A 548 -29.71 -17.66 17.21
C ASP A 548 -29.74 -18.52 18.51
N THR A 549 -28.64 -19.19 18.87
CA THR A 549 -28.62 -20.14 19.99
C THR A 549 -28.11 -19.57 21.32
N THR A 550 -27.52 -18.36 21.32
CA THR A 550 -27.00 -17.74 22.56
C THR A 550 -28.07 -17.14 23.47
N THR A 551 -29.31 -16.98 22.99
CA THR A 551 -30.42 -16.37 23.75
C THR A 551 -31.07 -17.35 24.74
N THR A 552 -30.79 -18.66 24.67
CA THR A 552 -31.63 -19.68 25.35
C THR A 552 -30.96 -20.44 26.51
N LYS A 553 -29.83 -20.00 27.06
CA LYS A 553 -29.17 -20.69 28.20
C LYS A 553 -28.80 -19.79 29.39
N ILE A 554 -29.62 -18.79 29.71
CA ILE A 554 -29.42 -17.92 30.89
C ILE A 554 -30.47 -18.15 31.99
N TYR A 555 -31.47 -19.03 31.80
CA TYR A 555 -32.38 -19.44 32.87
C TYR A 555 -32.44 -20.96 32.98
N ASP A 556 -31.49 -21.56 33.70
CA ASP A 556 -31.79 -22.71 34.55
C ASP A 556 -30.67 -22.94 35.58
N THR A 557 -30.72 -22.15 36.66
CA THR A 557 -30.19 -22.56 37.96
C THR A 557 -31.34 -22.40 38.95
N SER A 558 -32.27 -23.35 38.90
CA SER A 558 -33.13 -23.68 40.03
C SER A 558 -32.95 -25.15 40.36
N GLU A 559 -32.73 -25.38 41.65
CA GLU A 559 -32.67 -26.64 42.36
C GLU A 559 -33.76 -27.63 41.92
N ASP A 560 -33.42 -28.92 41.77
CA ASP A 560 -34.01 -29.99 42.58
C ASP A 560 -33.36 -31.35 42.27
N THR A 561 -32.97 -32.04 43.37
CA THR A 561 -32.49 -33.43 43.57
C THR A 561 -31.07 -33.83 43.18
#